data_AF-A0A532DV59-F1
#
_entry.id   AF-A0A532DV59-F1
#
_cell.length_a   1.000
_cell.length_b   1.000
_cell.length_c   1.000
_cell.angle_alpha   90.00
_cell.angle_beta   90.00
_cell.angle_gamma   90.00
#
_symmetry.space_group_name_H-M   'P 1'
#
loop_
_entity.id
_entity.type
_entity.pdbx_description
1 polymer ?
#
loop_
_entity_poly.entity_id
_entity_poly.type
_entity_poly.pdbx_seq_one_letter_code
_entity_poly.pdbx_strand_id
1 'polypeptide(L)' 'MHKRRLGQTDLFVSKICLGSMTWGQQNTEADGHAQMDLA' A
#
# COMPACT_ATOMS: atom_id res chain seq x y z
N MET A 1 -8.62 -10.55 -0.50
CA MET A 1 -7.20 -10.22 -0.23
C MET A 1 -6.42 -11.47 0.19
N HIS A 2 -5.28 -11.75 -0.44
CA HIS A 2 -4.36 -12.82 -0.03
C HIS A 2 -3.26 -12.26 0.88
N LYS A 3 -3.12 -12.83 2.09
CA LYS A 3 -2.06 -12.47 3.04
C LYS A 3 -0.99 -13.56 3.13
N ARG A 4 0.25 -13.19 3.42
CA ARG A 4 1.40 -14.10 3.58
C ARG A 4 2.18 -13.73 4.85
N ARG A 5 2.73 -14.73 5.51
CA ARG A 5 3.63 -14.54 6.66
C ARG A 5 4.91 -13.81 6.21
N LEU A 6 5.29 -12.76 6.92
CA LEU A 6 6.52 -12.02 6.65
C LEU A 6 7.70 -12.72 7.31
N GLY A 7 8.45 -13.50 6.52
CA GLY A 7 9.63 -14.23 7.00
C GLY A 7 9.32 -15.12 8.20
N GLN A 8 10.13 -15.02 9.26
CA GLN A 8 9.93 -15.75 10.52
C GLN A 8 9.15 -14.95 11.58
N THR A 9 8.56 -13.81 11.21
CA THR A 9 7.73 -13.01 12.13
C THR A 9 6.31 -13.54 12.22
N ASP A 10 5.55 -13.15 13.23
CA ASP A 10 4.12 -13.48 13.31
C ASP A 10 3.23 -12.51 12.52
N LEU A 11 3.82 -11.66 11.67
CA LEU A 11 3.11 -10.69 10.86
C LEU A 11 2.58 -11.34 9.56
N PHE A 12 1.31 -11.09 9.26
CA PHE A 12 0.67 -11.46 7.99
C PHE A 12 0.39 -10.21 7.17
N VAL A 13 1.17 -10.01 6.10
CA VAL A 13 1.08 -8.86 5.20
C VAL A 13 0.33 -9.21 3.92
N SER A 14 -0.19 -8.23 3.20
CA SER A 14 -0.75 -8.45 1.86
C SER A 14 0.31 -9.00 0.90
N LYS A 15 -0.10 -9.78 -0.10
CA LYS A 15 0.83 -10.30 -1.13
C LYS A 15 1.46 -9.18 -1.97
N ILE A 16 0.75 -8.06 -2.13
CA ILE A 16 1.15 -6.87 -2.89
C ILE A 16 0.83 -5.64 -2.02
N CYS A 17 1.69 -4.62 -2.06
CA CYS A 17 1.55 -3.38 -1.31
C CYS A 17 1.35 -2.19 -2.26
N LEU A 18 0.66 -1.16 -1.78
CA LEU A 18 0.55 0.13 -2.46
C LEU A 18 1.84 0.93 -2.27
N GLY A 19 2.44 1.39 -3.37
CA GLY A 19 3.58 2.32 -3.33
C GLY A 19 3.11 3.77 -3.40
N SER A 20 3.82 4.67 -2.72
CA SER A 20 3.43 6.09 -2.56
C SER A 20 4.47 7.11 -3.03
N MET A 21 5.51 6.69 -3.76
CA MET A 21 6.66 7.56 -4.09
C MET A 21 6.30 8.78 -4.95
N THR A 22 5.14 8.79 -5.61
CA THR A 22 4.70 9.87 -6.51
C THR A 22 3.80 10.91 -5.84
N TRP A 23 3.33 10.65 -4.63
CA TRP A 23 2.40 11.53 -3.91
C TRP A 23 3.10 12.81 -3.45
N GLY A 24 2.43 13.96 -3.62
CA GLY A 24 2.99 15.28 -3.29
C GLY A 24 4.01 15.82 -4.30
N GLN A 25 4.23 15.12 -5.41
CA GLN A 25 5.08 15.57 -6.53
C GLN A 25 4.36 15.43 -7.87
N GLN A 26 4.03 14.19 -8.26
CA GLN A 26 3.32 13.90 -9.51
C GLN A 26 1.82 13.67 -9.27
N ASN A 27 1.45 13.23 -8.07
CA ASN A 27 0.06 13.06 -7.63
C ASN A 27 -0.28 14.07 -6.53
N THR A 28 -1.52 14.55 -6.54
CA THR A 28 -2.03 15.41 -5.47
C THR A 28 -2.32 14.59 -4.20
N GLU A 29 -2.53 15.27 -3.07
CA GLU A 29 -2.97 14.62 -1.83
C GLU A 29 -4.30 13.88 -2.01
N ALA A 30 -5.25 14.49 -2.73
CA ALA A 30 -6.55 13.88 -3.03
C ALA A 30 -6.40 12.60 -3.88
N ASP A 31 -5.49 12.59 -4.86
CA ASP A 31 -5.19 11.38 -5.64
C ASP A 31 -4.58 10.28 -4.76
N GLY A 32 -3.70 10.65 -3.82
CA GLY A 32 -3.12 9.70 -2.86
C GLY A 32 -4.19 9.11 -1.94
N HIS A 33 -5.12 9.93 -1.46
CA HIS A 33 -6.26 9.47 -0.67
C HIS A 33 -7.15 8.50 -1.46
N ALA A 34 -7.49 8.84 -2.71
CA ALA A 34 -8.26 7.96 -3.58
C ALA A 34 -7.54 6.62 -3.86
N GLN A 35 -6.21 6.63 -4.00
CA GLN A 35 -5.41 5.40 -4.14
C GLN A 35 -5.42 4.55 -2.87
N MET A 36 -5.40 5.17 -1.68
CA MET A 36 -5.48 4.45 -0.40
C MET A 36 -6.86 3.83 -0.18
N ASP A 37 -7.94 4.53 -0.55
CA ASP A 37 -9.31 4.03 -0.40
C ASP A 37 -9.59 2.81 -1.29
N LEU A 38 -8.89 2.69 -2.42
CA LEU A 38 -9.03 1.59 -3.38
C LEU A 38 -8.22 0.33 -3.02
N ALA A 39 -7.14 0.48 -2.23
CA ALA A 39 -6.12 -0.55 -2.01
C ALA A 39 -6.47 -1.54 -0.88
#